data_AF-S3B7I1-F1
#
_entry.id   AF-S3B7I1-F1
#
_cell.length_a   1.000
_cell.length_b   1.000
_cell.length_c   1.000
_cell.angle_alpha   90.00
_cell.angle_beta   90.00
_cell.angle_gamma   90.00
#
_symmetry.space_group_name_H-M   'P 1'
#
loop_
_entity.id
_entity.type
_entity.pdbx_description
1 polymer ?
#
loop_
_entity_poly.entity_id
_entity_poly.type
_entity_poly.pdbx_seq_one_letter_code
_entity_poly.pdbx_strand_id
1 'polypeptide(L)'
;MADGTDIGAAADGTDAGTRTGTGTGTDPVTGTPRSSAGAGTAGEGTPAVPLPPEWAGSDLPAEEPFRSFLAAPGPETAAEMERYGAELAARHTGLDGDALCTLTLAVLDGCGPPEGRAQLRTDLAARAAGAAAQTDTTGPAAGRATVWRTLGDLLAREEGAEVAGQPLMRRLAPVFAGDPGAPAARRFRLLSALYETVTRG
;
A
#
# COMPACT_ATOMS: atom_id res chain seq x y z
N MET A 1 41.07 -33.63 22.06
CA MET A 1 42.11 -32.58 22.10
C MET A 1 41.39 -31.25 22.02
N ALA A 2 41.53 -30.41 23.04
CA ALA A 2 41.24 -28.97 22.98
C ALA A 2 42.18 -28.35 21.91
N ASP A 3 42.05 -27.14 21.39
CA ASP A 3 41.47 -25.87 21.84
C ASP A 3 41.58 -24.93 20.61
N GLY A 4 40.96 -23.75 20.63
CA GLY A 4 41.32 -22.70 19.66
C GLY A 4 40.21 -21.72 19.32
N THR A 5 39.65 -21.07 20.35
CA THR A 5 38.91 -19.82 20.18
C THR A 5 39.92 -18.68 20.14
N ASP A 6 39.93 -17.86 19.09
CA ASP A 6 40.69 -16.61 19.05
C ASP A 6 39.72 -15.41 19.09
N ILE A 7 39.80 -14.66 20.18
CA ILE A 7 39.12 -13.38 20.41
C ILE A 7 40.22 -12.33 20.45
N GLY A 8 40.30 -11.50 19.42
CA GLY A 8 41.12 -10.30 19.39
C GLY A 8 40.30 -9.05 19.64
N ALA A 9 40.32 -8.56 20.87
CA ALA A 9 39.87 -7.23 21.28
C ALA A 9 41.08 -6.40 21.73
N ALA A 10 41.12 -5.13 21.33
CA ALA A 10 41.73 -3.94 21.97
C ALA A 10 42.09 -2.92 20.88
N ALA A 11 42.14 -1.61 21.10
CA ALA A 11 41.60 -0.67 22.07
C ALA A 11 42.12 0.72 21.61
N ASP A 12 41.40 1.76 22.02
CA ASP A 12 41.87 3.12 22.31
C ASP A 12 42.42 4.06 21.22
N GLY A 13 41.93 5.30 21.29
CA GLY A 13 42.38 6.43 20.50
C GLY A 13 41.56 7.71 20.73
N THR A 14 41.58 8.21 21.96
CA THR A 14 41.11 9.54 22.40
C THR A 14 41.92 10.68 21.74
N ASP A 15 41.29 11.76 21.26
CA ASP A 15 41.36 13.11 21.89
C ASP A 15 40.99 14.31 20.98
N ALA A 16 40.32 15.28 21.63
CA ALA A 16 40.21 16.73 21.49
C ALA A 16 40.12 17.46 20.13
N GLY A 17 39.13 18.36 20.06
CA GLY A 17 39.06 19.43 19.08
C GLY A 17 37.97 20.48 19.36
N THR A 18 38.01 21.12 20.54
CA THR A 18 37.19 22.28 20.89
C THR A 18 37.51 23.49 19.99
N ARG A 19 36.52 24.09 19.34
CA ARG A 19 36.55 25.52 18.96
C ARG A 19 35.18 26.19 19.15
N THR A 20 35.13 26.98 20.21
CA THR A 20 34.21 28.10 20.43
C THR A 20 34.54 29.24 19.47
N GLY A 21 33.51 29.89 18.95
CA GLY A 21 33.60 31.11 18.14
C GLY A 21 32.26 31.84 18.15
N THR A 22 32.03 32.65 19.18
CA THR A 22 30.92 33.59 19.33
C THR A 22 31.17 34.85 18.49
N GLY A 23 30.17 35.24 17.69
CA GLY A 23 30.10 36.55 17.03
C GLY A 23 28.65 37.05 17.07
N THR A 24 28.40 38.01 17.97
CA THR A 24 27.13 38.69 18.23
C THR A 24 26.99 39.99 17.41
N GLY A 25 25.76 40.31 17.00
CA GLY A 25 25.30 41.64 16.56
C GLY A 25 24.02 41.54 15.71
N THR A 26 22.81 41.73 16.27
CA THR A 26 21.96 42.97 16.26
C THR A 26 21.63 43.43 14.82
N ASP A 27 20.39 43.45 14.32
CA ASP A 27 19.13 43.99 14.85
C ASP A 27 17.88 43.42 14.10
N PRO A 28 16.66 43.63 14.61
CA PRO A 28 15.41 43.08 14.06
C PRO A 28 14.79 44.01 12.99
N VAL A 29 14.53 43.49 11.79
CA VAL A 29 13.60 44.11 10.83
C VAL A 29 12.22 43.47 10.97
N THR A 30 11.32 44.25 11.54
CA THR A 30 9.87 44.05 11.50
C THR A 30 9.39 44.34 10.07
N GLY A 31 9.29 43.31 9.25
CA GLY A 31 8.62 43.36 7.95
C GLY A 31 7.24 42.74 8.05
N THR A 32 6.20 43.56 8.10
CA THR A 32 4.78 43.18 8.03
C THR A 32 4.53 42.14 6.92
N PRO A 33 3.84 41.01 7.18
CA PRO A 33 3.39 40.16 6.09
C PRO A 33 2.38 40.94 5.25
N ARG A 34 2.77 41.27 4.01
CA ARG A 34 1.87 41.90 3.06
C ARG A 34 0.81 40.88 2.71
N SER A 35 -0.38 41.12 3.22
CA SER A 35 -1.63 40.51 2.79
C SER A 35 -1.74 40.65 1.26
N SER A 36 -1.51 39.55 0.55
CA SER A 36 -2.03 39.36 -0.80
C SER A 36 -3.26 38.49 -0.67
N ALA A 37 -4.39 39.15 -0.41
CA ALA A 37 -5.71 38.63 -0.69
C ALA A 37 -5.80 38.37 -2.21
N GLY A 38 -5.42 37.16 -2.61
CA GLY A 38 -5.80 36.58 -3.88
C GLY A 38 -7.21 36.03 -3.75
N ALA A 39 -8.20 36.90 -3.85
CA ALA A 39 -9.54 36.49 -4.25
C ALA A 39 -9.45 36.03 -5.71
N GLY A 40 -9.59 34.73 -5.94
CA GLY A 40 -9.45 34.14 -7.26
C GLY A 40 -9.89 32.69 -7.25
N THR A 41 -11.20 32.52 -7.42
CA THR A 41 -11.90 31.30 -7.86
C THR A 41 -11.69 30.04 -7.01
N ALA A 42 -12.74 29.69 -6.27
CA ALA A 42 -13.04 28.31 -5.91
C ALA A 42 -12.73 27.43 -7.13
N GLY A 43 -11.75 26.55 -6.97
CA GLY A 43 -11.36 25.60 -8.00
C GLY A 43 -12.62 24.89 -8.47
N GLU A 44 -12.87 25.03 -9.76
CA GLU A 44 -13.82 24.28 -10.55
C GLU A 44 -13.92 22.86 -10.00
N GLY A 45 -15.12 22.47 -9.57
CA GLY A 45 -15.35 21.20 -8.91
C GLY A 45 -14.83 20.07 -9.78
N THR A 46 -13.72 19.46 -9.35
CA THR A 46 -13.29 18.16 -9.84
C THR A 46 -14.54 17.27 -9.82
N PRO A 47 -14.88 16.58 -10.91
CA PRO A 47 -16.05 15.71 -10.93
C PRO A 47 -15.88 14.67 -9.83
N ALA A 48 -16.58 14.86 -8.71
CA ALA A 48 -16.61 13.89 -7.64
C ALA A 48 -17.20 12.61 -8.21
N VAL A 49 -16.51 11.49 -8.03
CA VAL A 49 -17.07 10.18 -8.41
C VAL A 49 -18.39 10.01 -7.69
N PRO A 50 -19.51 9.83 -8.42
CA PRO A 50 -20.81 9.68 -7.79
C PRO A 50 -20.81 8.38 -6.97
N LEU A 51 -20.95 8.52 -5.66
CA LEU A 51 -21.05 7.38 -4.76
C LEU A 51 -22.39 6.66 -4.98
N PRO A 52 -22.38 5.31 -4.99
CA PRO A 52 -23.62 4.55 -5.00
C PRO A 52 -24.51 4.92 -3.78
N PRO A 53 -25.85 5.01 -3.95
CA PRO A 53 -26.76 5.48 -2.90
C PRO A 53 -26.68 4.68 -1.59
N GLU A 54 -26.30 3.40 -1.64
CA GLU A 54 -26.15 2.55 -0.46
C GLU A 54 -25.04 3.01 0.50
N TRP A 55 -24.17 3.92 0.07
CA TRP A 55 -23.14 4.52 0.92
C TRP A 55 -23.55 5.89 1.50
N ALA A 56 -24.74 6.40 1.15
CA ALA A 56 -25.28 7.61 1.73
C ALA A 56 -25.57 7.38 3.22
N GLY A 57 -24.78 8.01 4.09
CA GLY A 57 -24.86 7.84 5.56
C GLY A 57 -23.84 6.88 6.16
N SER A 58 -22.91 6.36 5.34
CA SER A 58 -21.72 5.66 5.85
C SER A 58 -20.57 6.65 6.07
N ASP A 59 -19.78 6.46 7.13
CA ASP A 59 -18.55 7.24 7.36
C ASP A 59 -17.37 6.78 6.48
N LEU A 60 -17.45 5.56 5.90
CA LEU A 60 -16.39 4.98 5.07
C LEU A 60 -15.85 5.89 3.95
N PRO A 61 -16.68 6.63 3.18
CA PRO A 61 -16.18 7.55 2.15
C PRO A 61 -15.31 8.70 2.71
N ALA A 62 -15.44 9.02 4.00
CA ALA A 62 -14.62 10.03 4.67
C ALA A 62 -13.31 9.46 5.26
N GLU A 63 -13.19 8.13 5.34
CA GLU A 63 -11.96 7.46 5.79
C GLU A 63 -10.88 7.48 4.68
N GLU A 64 -9.61 7.50 5.07
CA GLU A 64 -8.53 7.17 4.13
C GLU A 64 -8.50 5.65 3.88
N PRO A 65 -8.17 5.20 2.65
CA PRO A 65 -7.80 6.00 1.47
C PRO A 65 -8.98 6.47 0.60
N PHE A 66 -10.23 6.17 0.95
CA PHE A 66 -11.40 6.48 0.12
C PHE A 66 -11.59 7.98 -0.13
N ARG A 67 -11.34 8.81 0.90
CA ARG A 67 -11.40 10.26 0.77
C ARG A 67 -10.46 10.76 -0.33
N SER A 68 -9.24 10.25 -0.39
CA SER A 68 -8.26 10.59 -1.42
C SER A 68 -8.71 10.16 -2.82
N PHE A 69 -9.19 8.92 -2.94
CA PHE A 69 -9.71 8.39 -4.21
C PHE A 69 -10.91 9.18 -4.77
N LEU A 70 -11.76 9.70 -3.88
CA LEU A 70 -12.92 10.52 -4.26
C LEU A 70 -12.53 11.95 -4.65
N ALA A 71 -11.46 12.49 -4.05
CA ALA A 71 -11.01 13.85 -4.29
C ALA A 71 -10.29 14.03 -5.63
N ALA A 72 -9.58 12.99 -6.08
CA ALA A 72 -8.80 13.00 -7.32
C ALA A 72 -9.01 11.70 -8.12
N PRO A 73 -10.21 11.48 -8.69
CA PRO A 73 -10.46 10.28 -9.46
C PRO A 73 -9.71 10.33 -10.80
N GLY A 74 -8.90 9.30 -11.06
CA GLY A 74 -8.14 9.19 -12.30
C GLY A 74 -7.47 7.83 -12.48
N PRO A 75 -7.08 7.45 -13.70
CA PRO A 75 -6.48 6.15 -13.99
C PRO A 75 -5.21 5.87 -13.15
N GLU A 76 -4.49 6.91 -12.74
CA GLU A 76 -3.37 6.83 -11.80
C GLU A 76 -3.76 6.25 -10.44
N THR A 77 -5.00 6.49 -9.98
CA THR A 77 -5.50 5.94 -8.70
C THR A 77 -5.90 4.47 -8.81
N ALA A 78 -6.08 3.93 -10.02
CA ALA A 78 -6.48 2.53 -10.20
C ALA A 78 -5.43 1.55 -9.64
N ALA A 79 -4.13 1.87 -9.80
CA ALA A 79 -3.05 1.06 -9.25
C ALA A 79 -3.02 1.10 -7.71
N GLU A 80 -3.30 2.25 -7.10
CA GLU A 80 -3.45 2.39 -5.65
C GLU A 80 -4.66 1.62 -5.13
N MET A 81 -5.80 1.70 -5.82
CA MET A 81 -6.99 0.94 -5.48
C MET A 81 -6.76 -0.57 -5.53
N GLU A 82 -6.04 -1.07 -6.54
CA GLU A 82 -5.70 -2.49 -6.63
C GLU A 82 -4.78 -2.95 -5.50
N ARG A 83 -3.76 -2.14 -5.15
CA ARG A 83 -2.88 -2.39 -4.00
C ARG A 83 -3.68 -2.45 -2.70
N TYR A 84 -4.54 -1.45 -2.47
CA TYR A 84 -5.41 -1.42 -1.29
C TYR A 84 -6.40 -2.60 -1.27
N GLY A 85 -6.90 -3.02 -2.42
CA GLY A 85 -7.74 -4.21 -2.55
C GLY A 85 -7.00 -5.49 -2.12
N ALA A 86 -5.74 -5.64 -2.52
CA ALA A 86 -4.90 -6.76 -2.10
C ALA A 86 -4.59 -6.73 -0.59
N GLU A 87 -4.36 -5.54 -0.02
CA GLU A 87 -4.19 -5.35 1.43
C GLU A 87 -5.45 -5.77 2.22
N LEU A 88 -6.62 -5.31 1.79
CA LEU A 88 -7.90 -5.71 2.39
C LEU A 88 -8.10 -7.23 2.31
N ALA A 89 -7.73 -7.85 1.19
CA ALA A 89 -7.84 -9.29 1.00
C ALA A 89 -6.85 -10.07 1.87
N ALA A 90 -5.63 -9.55 2.07
CA ALA A 90 -4.66 -10.11 3.00
C ALA A 90 -5.20 -10.11 4.44
N ARG A 91 -5.71 -8.96 4.91
CA ARG A 91 -6.35 -8.84 6.24
C ARG A 91 -7.53 -9.79 6.38
N HIS A 92 -8.40 -9.87 5.37
CA HIS A 92 -9.57 -10.74 5.40
C HIS A 92 -9.22 -12.24 5.45
N THR A 93 -8.08 -12.62 4.87
CA THR A 93 -7.62 -14.02 4.82
C THR A 93 -6.62 -14.37 5.92
N GLY A 94 -6.32 -13.43 6.82
CA GLY A 94 -5.36 -13.61 7.93
C GLY A 94 -3.89 -13.67 7.49
N LEU A 95 -3.55 -13.02 6.37
CA LEU A 95 -2.18 -12.91 5.85
C LEU A 95 -1.46 -11.63 6.28
N ASP A 96 -2.14 -10.72 6.97
CA ASP A 96 -1.58 -9.45 7.45
C ASP A 96 -0.43 -9.62 8.46
N GLY A 97 -0.39 -10.75 9.17
CA GLY A 97 0.75 -11.13 10.01
C GLY A 97 1.88 -11.91 9.30
N ASP A 98 1.73 -12.26 8.01
CA ASP A 98 2.75 -13.00 7.27
C ASP A 98 3.88 -12.05 6.81
N ALA A 99 5.12 -12.40 7.12
CA ALA A 99 6.28 -11.58 6.81
C ALA A 99 6.48 -11.36 5.30
N LEU A 100 6.17 -12.36 4.46
CA LEU A 100 6.25 -12.23 3.01
C LEU A 100 5.17 -11.28 2.48
N CYS A 101 3.96 -11.35 3.04
CA CYS A 101 2.89 -10.41 2.70
C CYS A 101 3.28 -8.98 3.08
N THR A 102 3.76 -8.79 4.31
CA THR A 102 4.18 -7.48 4.85
C THR A 102 5.30 -6.87 3.99
N LEU A 103 6.34 -7.66 3.69
CA LEU A 103 7.45 -7.19 2.87
C LEU A 103 7.00 -6.86 1.43
N THR A 104 6.13 -7.68 0.85
CA THR A 104 5.60 -7.43 -0.50
C THR A 104 4.82 -6.13 -0.57
N LEU A 105 3.94 -5.88 0.39
CA LEU A 105 3.19 -4.62 0.48
C LEU A 105 4.13 -3.42 0.67
N ALA A 106 5.13 -3.53 1.55
CA ALA A 106 6.13 -2.47 1.72
C ALA A 106 6.92 -2.17 0.44
N VAL A 107 7.25 -3.19 -0.37
CA VAL A 107 7.92 -2.99 -1.67
C VAL A 107 6.98 -2.35 -2.70
N LEU A 108 5.70 -2.71 -2.69
CA LEU A 108 4.67 -2.07 -3.52
C LEU A 108 4.42 -0.62 -3.12
N ASP A 109 4.60 -0.26 -1.84
CA ASP A 109 4.52 1.11 -1.33
C ASP A 109 5.81 1.91 -1.55
N GLY A 110 6.85 1.31 -2.13
CA GLY A 110 8.15 1.96 -2.35
C GLY A 110 9.00 2.11 -1.09
N CYS A 111 8.60 1.50 0.03
CA CYS A 111 9.33 1.49 1.30
C CYS A 111 10.29 0.30 1.45
N GLY A 112 10.15 -0.73 0.61
CA GLY A 112 11.00 -1.93 0.63
C GLY A 112 12.15 -1.91 -0.39
N PRO A 113 13.16 -2.76 -0.22
CA PRO A 113 14.31 -2.83 -1.13
C PRO A 113 13.88 -3.37 -2.51
N PRO A 114 14.10 -2.62 -3.61
CA PRO A 114 13.66 -3.03 -4.95
C PRO A 114 14.46 -4.23 -5.49
N GLU A 115 15.69 -4.45 -5.02
CA GLU A 115 16.59 -5.50 -5.53
C GLU A 115 16.08 -6.93 -5.25
N GLY A 116 15.15 -7.08 -4.31
CA GLY A 116 14.55 -8.37 -3.92
C GLY A 116 13.28 -8.75 -4.68
N ARG A 117 12.77 -7.92 -5.60
CA ARG A 117 11.46 -8.11 -6.24
C ARG A 117 11.32 -9.43 -7.00
N ALA A 118 12.34 -9.83 -7.75
CA ALA A 118 12.33 -11.11 -8.48
C ALA A 118 12.24 -12.33 -7.55
N GLN A 119 12.94 -12.29 -6.41
CA GLN A 119 12.85 -13.35 -5.40
C GLN A 119 11.46 -13.36 -4.74
N LEU A 120 10.93 -12.18 -4.38
CA LEU A 120 9.58 -12.05 -3.82
C LEU A 120 8.54 -12.66 -4.76
N ARG A 121 8.61 -12.38 -6.07
CA ARG A 121 7.69 -12.99 -7.06
C ARG A 121 7.78 -14.52 -7.07
N THR A 122 8.99 -15.06 -6.97
CA THR A 122 9.20 -16.52 -6.91
C THR A 122 8.56 -17.11 -5.65
N ASP A 123 8.77 -16.47 -4.50
CA ASP A 123 8.22 -16.92 -3.21
C ASP A 123 6.69 -16.83 -3.19
N LEU A 124 6.12 -15.74 -3.73
CA LEU A 124 4.67 -15.55 -3.87
C LEU A 124 4.05 -16.62 -4.79
N ALA A 125 4.70 -16.94 -5.91
CA ALA A 125 4.25 -18.01 -6.80
C ALA A 125 4.26 -19.37 -6.10
N ALA A 126 5.31 -19.68 -5.33
CA ALA A 126 5.39 -20.90 -4.53
C ALA A 126 4.29 -20.98 -3.47
N ARG A 127 4.00 -19.87 -2.77
CA ARG A 127 2.89 -19.81 -1.79
C ARG A 127 1.53 -19.95 -2.47
N ALA A 128 1.32 -19.34 -3.64
CA ALA A 128 0.08 -19.47 -4.39
C ALA A 128 -0.16 -20.93 -4.83
N ALA A 129 0.88 -21.61 -5.33
CA ALA A 129 0.82 -23.02 -5.71
C ALA A 129 0.55 -23.93 -4.50
N GLY A 130 1.26 -23.71 -3.39
CA GLY A 130 1.07 -24.47 -2.15
C GLY A 130 -0.34 -24.32 -1.56
N ALA A 131 -0.90 -23.10 -1.59
CA ALA A 131 -2.26 -22.85 -1.12
C ALA A 131 -3.33 -23.46 -2.03
N ALA A 132 -3.12 -23.47 -3.35
CA ALA A 132 -4.02 -24.11 -4.31
C ALA A 132 -3.96 -25.65 -4.27
N ALA A 133 -2.84 -26.24 -3.85
CA ALA A 133 -2.73 -27.69 -3.68
C ALA A 133 -3.50 -28.22 -2.46
N GLN A 134 -3.89 -27.34 -1.53
CA GLN A 134 -4.58 -27.69 -0.28
C GLN A 134 -6.12 -27.54 -0.37
N THR A 135 -6.68 -27.23 -1.55
CA THR A 135 -8.11 -26.84 -1.66
C THR A 135 -9.03 -27.94 -2.20
N ASP A 136 -10.06 -28.26 -1.41
CA ASP A 136 -11.43 -28.36 -1.92
C ASP A 136 -11.87 -26.94 -2.35
N THR A 137 -12.57 -26.82 -3.47
CA THR A 137 -12.67 -25.64 -4.35
C THR A 137 -13.32 -24.36 -3.79
N THR A 138 -13.62 -24.31 -2.49
CA THR A 138 -14.23 -23.13 -1.85
C THR A 138 -13.76 -23.01 -0.40
N GLY A 139 -13.16 -21.88 -0.02
CA GLY A 139 -12.78 -21.62 1.37
C GLY A 139 -11.57 -20.70 1.57
N PRO A 140 -11.14 -20.49 2.83
CA PRO A 140 -10.06 -19.56 3.18
C PRO A 140 -8.71 -19.87 2.49
N ALA A 141 -8.43 -21.14 2.17
CA ALA A 141 -7.23 -21.54 1.45
C ALA A 141 -7.22 -21.05 -0.02
N ALA A 142 -8.36 -21.14 -0.73
CA ALA A 142 -8.51 -20.61 -2.08
C ALA A 142 -8.40 -19.07 -2.09
N GLY A 143 -8.92 -18.41 -1.04
CA GLY A 143 -8.74 -16.98 -0.81
C GLY A 143 -7.27 -16.60 -0.69
N ARG A 144 -6.51 -17.28 0.17
CA ARG A 144 -5.06 -17.05 0.34
C ARG A 144 -4.27 -17.27 -0.96
N ALA A 145 -4.56 -18.33 -1.72
CA ALA A 145 -3.92 -18.57 -3.01
C ALA A 145 -4.15 -17.41 -3.99
N THR A 146 -5.37 -16.84 -3.98
CA THR A 146 -5.74 -15.70 -4.81
C THR A 146 -4.98 -14.43 -4.39
N VAL A 147 -4.84 -14.19 -3.09
CA VAL A 147 -4.06 -13.05 -2.56
C VAL A 147 -2.60 -13.14 -2.99
N TRP A 148 -1.95 -14.30 -2.81
CA TRP A 148 -0.55 -14.48 -3.20
C TRP A 148 -0.31 -14.23 -4.70
N ARG A 149 -1.20 -14.76 -5.56
CA ARG A 149 -1.12 -14.52 -7.00
C ARG A 149 -1.30 -13.04 -7.34
N THR A 150 -2.26 -12.38 -6.69
CA THR A 150 -2.57 -10.96 -6.89
C THR A 150 -1.37 -10.07 -6.52
N LEU A 151 -0.71 -10.35 -5.39
CA LEU A 151 0.49 -9.64 -4.97
C LEU A 151 1.66 -9.85 -5.95
N GLY A 152 1.85 -11.08 -6.45
CA GLY A 152 2.86 -11.37 -7.46
C GLY A 152 2.62 -10.62 -8.78
N ASP A 153 1.37 -10.52 -9.21
CA ASP A 153 0.96 -9.79 -10.41
C ASP A 153 1.11 -8.27 -10.25
N LEU A 154 0.88 -7.72 -9.05
CA LEU A 154 1.16 -6.31 -8.76
C LEU A 154 2.66 -6.02 -8.90
N LEU A 155 3.52 -6.84 -8.28
CA LEU A 155 4.97 -6.68 -8.43
C LEU A 155 5.44 -6.81 -9.88
N ALA A 156 4.87 -7.76 -10.64
CA ALA A 156 5.22 -7.94 -12.04
C ALA A 156 4.87 -6.70 -12.89
N ARG A 157 3.71 -6.07 -12.65
CA ARG A 157 3.33 -4.84 -13.36
C ARG A 157 4.19 -3.63 -13.02
N GLU A 158 4.61 -3.49 -11.76
CA GLU A 158 5.58 -2.46 -11.35
C GLU A 158 6.95 -2.64 -12.03
N GLU A 159 7.28 -3.85 -12.49
CA GLU A 159 8.49 -4.15 -13.28
C GLU A 159 8.25 -4.01 -14.81
N GLY A 160 7.07 -3.54 -15.22
CA GLY A 160 6.69 -3.37 -16.63
C GLY A 160 6.25 -4.67 -17.32
N ALA A 161 6.02 -5.76 -16.58
CA ALA A 161 5.51 -7.00 -17.16
C ALA A 161 4.00 -6.90 -17.45
N GLU A 162 3.58 -7.41 -18.60
CA GLU A 162 2.16 -7.61 -18.89
C GLU A 162 1.61 -8.76 -18.05
N VAL A 163 0.56 -8.47 -17.28
CA VAL A 163 -0.17 -9.50 -16.53
C VAL A 163 -1.46 -9.82 -17.29
N ALA A 164 -1.52 -11.04 -17.81
CA ALA A 164 -2.70 -11.54 -18.51
C ALA A 164 -3.85 -11.89 -17.55
N GLY A 165 -5.08 -11.79 -18.05
CA GLY A 165 -6.28 -12.29 -17.38
C GLY A 165 -7.26 -11.21 -16.93
N GLN A 166 -8.10 -11.54 -15.96
CA GLN A 166 -9.10 -10.63 -15.43
C GLN A 166 -8.46 -9.51 -14.59
N PRO A 167 -9.06 -8.30 -14.57
CA PRO A 167 -8.67 -7.22 -13.66
C PRO A 167 -8.57 -7.71 -12.23
N LEU A 168 -7.55 -7.26 -11.49
CA LEU A 168 -7.26 -7.78 -10.15
C LEU A 168 -8.44 -7.61 -9.19
N MET A 169 -9.15 -6.49 -9.26
CA MET A 169 -10.35 -6.25 -8.44
C MET A 169 -11.43 -7.30 -8.66
N ARG A 170 -11.66 -7.75 -9.92
CA ARG A 170 -12.63 -8.82 -10.20
C ARG A 170 -12.17 -10.16 -9.64
N ARG A 171 -10.86 -10.42 -9.68
CA ARG A 171 -10.25 -11.64 -9.16
C ARG A 171 -10.32 -11.73 -7.64
N LEU A 172 -10.25 -10.59 -6.95
CA LEU A 172 -10.32 -10.51 -5.49
C LEU A 172 -11.76 -10.63 -4.97
N ALA A 173 -12.79 -10.29 -5.75
CA ALA A 173 -14.17 -10.29 -5.28
C ALA A 173 -14.65 -11.61 -4.62
N PRO A 174 -14.33 -12.81 -5.15
CA PRO A 174 -14.68 -14.07 -4.50
C PRO A 174 -14.05 -14.28 -3.12
N VAL A 175 -12.92 -13.62 -2.81
CA VAL A 175 -12.25 -13.71 -1.51
C VAL A 175 -13.16 -13.21 -0.38
N PHE A 176 -14.00 -12.23 -0.65
CA PHE A 176 -14.88 -11.58 0.33
C PHE A 176 -16.30 -12.17 0.36
N ALA A 177 -16.62 -13.14 -0.50
CA ALA A 177 -17.98 -13.67 -0.63
C ALA A 177 -18.45 -14.46 0.60
N GLY A 178 -17.51 -15.03 1.38
CA GLY A 178 -17.82 -15.84 2.55
C GLY A 178 -18.33 -15.05 3.77
N ASP A 179 -17.99 -13.76 3.87
CA ASP A 179 -18.42 -12.89 4.96
C ASP A 179 -18.56 -11.43 4.48
N PRO A 180 -19.72 -11.06 3.89
CA PRO A 180 -19.94 -9.71 3.36
C PRO A 180 -20.09 -8.64 4.46
N GLY A 181 -20.27 -9.05 5.73
CA GLY A 181 -20.39 -8.17 6.88
C GLY A 181 -19.05 -7.71 7.45
N ALA A 182 -17.99 -8.47 7.19
CA ALA A 182 -16.64 -8.15 7.64
C ALA A 182 -16.23 -6.70 7.26
N PRO A 183 -15.53 -5.97 8.15
CA PRO A 183 -15.06 -4.61 7.85
C PRO A 183 -14.22 -4.53 6.56
N ALA A 184 -13.40 -5.54 6.26
CA ALA A 184 -12.62 -5.61 5.03
C ALA A 184 -13.50 -5.81 3.79
N ALA A 185 -14.54 -6.66 3.87
CA ALA A 185 -15.48 -6.90 2.78
C ALA A 185 -16.34 -5.66 2.47
N ARG A 186 -16.76 -4.92 3.50
CA ARG A 186 -17.45 -3.62 3.31
C ARG A 186 -16.56 -2.61 2.58
N ARG A 187 -15.31 -2.44 3.04
CA ARG A 187 -14.34 -1.56 2.39
C ARG A 187 -14.06 -1.96 0.94
N PHE A 188 -13.89 -3.26 0.68
CA PHE A 188 -13.65 -3.78 -0.65
C PHE A 188 -14.82 -3.51 -1.62
N ARG A 189 -16.08 -3.57 -1.13
CA ARG A 189 -17.25 -3.24 -1.95
C ARG A 189 -17.25 -1.78 -2.41
N LEU A 190 -16.98 -0.85 -1.48
CA LEU A 190 -16.85 0.57 -1.82
C LEU A 190 -15.70 0.77 -2.82
N LEU A 191 -14.53 0.19 -2.53
CA LEU A 191 -13.35 0.27 -3.39
C LEU A 191 -13.62 -0.24 -4.80
N SER A 192 -14.33 -1.36 -4.93
CA SER A 192 -14.70 -1.95 -6.22
C SER A 192 -15.63 -1.03 -7.03
N ALA A 193 -16.59 -0.38 -6.39
CA ALA A 193 -17.47 0.59 -7.05
C ALA A 193 -16.71 1.82 -7.56
N LEU A 194 -15.76 2.33 -6.76
CA LEU A 194 -14.89 3.43 -7.17
C LEU A 194 -13.99 3.02 -8.35
N TYR A 195 -13.34 1.87 -8.26
CA TYR A 195 -12.47 1.33 -9.30
C TYR A 195 -13.21 1.13 -10.63
N GLU A 196 -14.44 0.61 -10.62
CA GLU A 196 -15.25 0.49 -11.83
C GLU A 196 -15.59 1.85 -12.46
N THR A 197 -15.75 2.89 -11.64
CA THR A 197 -16.02 4.24 -12.15
C THR A 197 -14.78 4.80 -12.84
N VAL A 198 -13.60 4.64 -12.21
CA VAL A 198 -12.32 5.15 -12.73
C VAL A 198 -11.85 4.41 -13.98
N THR A 199 -12.17 3.11 -14.11
CA THR A 199 -11.70 2.29 -15.25
C THR A 199 -12.67 2.23 -16.43
N ARG A 200 -13.90 2.73 -16.28
CA ARG A 200 -14.88 2.85 -17.38
C ARG A 200 -14.99 4.26 -17.96
N GLY A 201 -14.54 5.28 -17.22
CA GLY A 201 -14.48 6.67 -17.69
C GLY A 201 -13.36 6.90 -18.68
#